data_AF-A0A239WF17-F1
#
_entry.id   AF-A0A239WF17-F1
#
_cell.length_a   1.000
_cell.length_b   1.000
_cell.length_c   1.000
_cell.angle_alpha   90.00
_cell.angle_beta   90.00
_cell.angle_gamma   90.00
#
_symmetry.space_group_name_H-M   'P 1'
#
loop_
_entity.id
_entity.type
_entity.pdbx_description
1 polymer ?
#
loop_
_entity_poly.entity_id
_entity_poly.type
_entity_poly.pdbx_seq_one_letter_code
_entity_poly.pdbx_strand_id
1 'polypeptide(L)' 'MKITLKQKLLADGRGSLYLEFYKGSTTDNNGKRTHLRDFEYLKMYLFGNPKTANLMNNREKIIIFEK' A
#
# COMPACT_ATOMS: atom_id res chain seq x y z
N MET A 1 -6.26 -9.01 -13.14
CA MET A 1 -6.44 -8.16 -11.94
C MET A 1 -5.04 -7.78 -11.44
N LYS A 2 -4.73 -6.49 -11.31
CA LYS A 2 -3.40 -6.03 -10.84
C LYS A 2 -3.54 -5.51 -9.42
N ILE A 3 -2.77 -6.09 -8.51
CA ILE A 3 -2.70 -5.68 -7.10
C ILE A 3 -1.30 -5.12 -6.88
N THR A 4 -1.18 -4.02 -6.15
CA THR A 4 0.12 -3.41 -5.86
C THR A 4 0.18 -2.97 -4.41
N LEU A 5 1.24 -3.38 -3.71
CA LEU A 5 1.54 -2.91 -2.37
C LEU A 5 2.16 -1.50 -2.47
N LYS A 6 1.57 -0.55 -1.75
CA LYS A 6 2.04 0.84 -1.69
C LYS A 6 2.24 1.28 -0.25
N GLN A 7 3.04 2.33 -0.08
CA GLN A 7 3.33 2.95 1.20
C GLN A 7 2.90 4.43 1.18
N LYS A 8 2.33 4.90 2.28
CA LYS A 8 2.03 6.31 2.54
C LYS A 8 2.78 6.78 3.78
N LEU A 9 3.57 7.85 3.67
CA LEU A 9 4.20 8.47 4.83
C LEU A 9 3.14 9.17 5.71
N LEU A 10 3.18 8.90 7.00
CA LEU A 10 2.34 9.52 8.02
C LEU A 10 3.06 10.70 8.67
N ALA A 11 2.28 11.58 9.31
CA ALA A 11 2.78 12.76 10.02
C ALA A 11 3.76 12.41 11.16
N ASP A 12 3.64 11.21 11.74
CA ASP A 12 4.51 10.70 12.79
C ASP A 12 5.81 10.05 12.27
N GLY A 13 6.06 10.09 10.96
CA GLY A 13 7.24 9.53 10.32
C GLY A 13 7.18 8.04 10.02
N ARG A 14 6.05 7.36 10.30
CA ARG A 14 5.83 5.96 9.92
C ARG A 14 5.32 5.85 8.48
N GLY A 15 5.65 4.76 7.79
CA GLY A 15 5.08 4.40 6.50
C GLY A 15 3.89 3.44 6.67
N SER A 16 2.67 3.89 6.40
CA SER A 16 1.50 3.00 6.37
C SER A 16 1.46 2.20 5.07
N LEU A 17 1.33 0.88 5.16
CA LEU A 17 1.14 0.02 3.99
C LEU A 17 -0.33 -0.10 3.61
N TYR A 18 -0.60 -0.12 2.31
CA TYR A 18 -1.93 -0.33 1.74
C TYR A 18 -1.84 -1.05 0.39
N LEU A 19 -2.89 -1.80 0.04
CA LEU A 19 -3.05 -2.42 -1.26
C LEU A 19 -3.84 -1.50 -2.19
N GLU A 20 -3.41 -1.41 -3.44
CA GLU A 20 -4.15 -0.81 -4.55
C GLU A 20 -4.62 -1.90 -5.50
N PHE A 21 -5.93 -1.96 -5.74
CA PHE A 21 -6.56 -2.92 -6.64
C PHE A 21 -6.98 -2.21 -7.93
N TYR A 22 -6.34 -2.52 -9.04
CA TYR A 22 -6.77 -2.01 -10.34
C TYR A 22 -7.99 -2.80 -10.84
N LYS A 23 -9.13 -2.10 -10.96
CA LYS A 23 -10.42 -2.65 -11.40
C LYS A 23 -10.77 -2.36 -12.87
N GLY A 24 -9.86 -1.74 -13.61
CA GLY A 24 -10.07 -1.38 -15.02
C GLY A 24 -10.18 0.12 -15.23
N SER A 25 -10.84 0.54 -16.30
CA SER A 25 -11.05 1.96 -16.63
C SER A 25 -12.44 2.19 -17.17
N THR A 26 -13.04 3.33 -16.83
CA THR A 26 -14.26 3.85 -17.46
C THR A 26 -13.92 5.02 -18.38
N THR A 27 -14.77 5.30 -19.35
CA THR A 27 -14.66 6.46 -20.25
C THR A 27 -15.91 7.29 -20.08
N ASP A 28 -15.76 8.61 -19.90
CA ASP A 28 -16.91 9.51 -19.84
C ASP A 28 -17.46 9.85 -21.24
N ASN A 29 -18.60 10.56 -21.28
CA ASN A 29 -19.23 10.97 -22.54
C ASN A 29 -18.37 11.91 -23.39
N ASN A 30 -17.30 12.48 -22.81
CA ASN A 30 -16.35 13.35 -23.50
C ASN A 30 -15.09 12.59 -23.95
N GLY A 31 -15.05 11.26 -23.79
CA GLY A 31 -13.93 10.41 -24.17
C GLY A 31 -12.79 10.36 -23.16
N LYS A 32 -12.91 10.99 -21.99
CA LYS A 32 -11.86 10.97 -20.97
C LYS A 32 -11.87 9.63 -20.23
N ARG A 33 -10.73 8.94 -20.26
CA ARG A 33 -10.52 7.69 -19.54
C ARG A 33 -10.14 7.94 -18.08
N THR A 34 -10.80 7.23 -17.18
CA THR A 34 -10.52 7.23 -15.73
C THR A 34 -10.24 5.81 -15.25
N HIS A 35 -9.11 5.61 -14.58
CA HIS A 35 -8.77 4.31 -13.97
C HIS A 35 -9.55 4.09 -12.67
N LEU A 36 -10.22 2.95 -12.59
CA LEU A 36 -10.95 2.52 -11.40
C LEU A 36 -9.99 1.76 -10.48
N ARG A 37 -9.84 2.25 -9.25
CA ARG A 37 -8.94 1.69 -8.24
C ARG A 37 -9.59 1.69 -6.88
N ASP A 38 -9.41 0.58 -6.16
CA ASP A 38 -9.78 0.47 -4.75
C ASP A 38 -8.53 0.42 -3.88
N PHE A 39 -8.66 0.84 -2.63
CA PHE A 39 -7.56 0.88 -1.68
C PHE A 39 -7.96 0.20 -0.37
N GLU A 40 -7.09 -0.65 0.15
CA GLU A 40 -7.26 -1.32 1.44
C GLU A 40 -6.04 -1.08 2.33
N TYR A 41 -6.26 -0.53 3.53
CA TYR A 41 -5.20 -0.24 4.49
C TYR A 41 -4.93 -1.47 5.37
N LEU A 42 -3.71 -1.96 5.32
CA LEU A 42 -3.30 -3.19 6.03
C LEU A 42 -3.11 -2.99 7.54
N LYS A 43 -3.19 -1.74 8.03
CA LYS A 43 -2.85 -1.36 9.42
C LYS A 43 -1.42 -1.81 9.82
N MET A 44 -0.55 -1.96 8.83
CA MET A 44 0.88 -2.25 9.00
C MET A 44 1.69 -0.98 8.81
N TYR A 45 2.66 -0.76 9.70
CA TYR A 45 3.45 0.47 9.75
C TYR A 45 4.94 0.15 9.70
N LEU A 46 5.64 0.80 8.78
CA LEU A 46 7.10 0.73 8.64
C LEU A 46 7.75 1.91 9.33
N PHE A 47 8.79 1.66 10.13
CA PHE A 47 9.58 2.73 10.75
C PHE A 47 10.71 3.14 9.80
N GLY A 48 10.76 4.42 9.41
CA GLY A 48 11.75 4.91 8.44
C GLY A 48 13.19 4.93 8.96
N ASN A 49 13.38 5.23 10.26
CA ASN A 49 14.68 5.25 10.93
C ASN A 49 14.53 4.68 12.35
N PRO A 50 14.68 3.35 12.53
CA PRO A 50 14.56 2.74 13.84
C PRO A 50 15.74 3.18 14.75
N LYS A 51 15.48 4.02 15.76
CA LYS A 51 16.49 4.47 16.75
C LYS A 51 16.88 3.39 17.77
N THR A 52 16.15 2.28 17.83
CA THR A 52 16.34 1.22 18.82
C THR A 52 16.30 -0.13 18.11
N ALA A 53 17.16 -1.08 18.52
CA ALA A 53 17.28 -2.39 17.88
C ALA A 53 15.94 -3.14 17.74
N ASN A 54 15.01 -2.94 18.68
CA ASN A 54 13.67 -3.55 18.65
C ASN A 54 12.80 -3.08 17.46
N LEU A 55 13.07 -1.89 16.89
CA LEU A 55 12.38 -1.34 15.72
C LEU A 55 13.09 -1.71 14.40
N MET A 56 14.32 -2.26 14.44
CA MET A 56 15.03 -2.75 13.26
C MET A 56 14.49 -4.08 12.74
N ASN A 57 13.65 -4.79 13.52
CA ASN A 57 13.07 -6.09 13.17
C ASN A 57 11.92 -6.04 12.15
N ASN A 58 11.71 -4.91 11.46
CA ASN A 58 10.77 -4.82 10.34
C ASN A 58 11.14 -5.70 9.12
N ARG A 59 12.24 -6.47 9.20
CA ARG A 59 12.78 -7.25 8.09
C ARG A 59 12.00 -8.52 7.73
N GLU A 60 11.14 -9.09 8.58
CA GLU A 60 10.79 -10.52 8.39
C GLU A 60 9.31 -10.95 8.57
N LYS A 61 8.30 -10.09 8.38
CA LYS A 61 6.90 -10.60 8.30
C LYS A 61 6.12 -9.99 7.16
N ILE A 62 6.48 -10.39 5.94
CA ILE A 62 5.53 -10.48 4.83
C ILE A 62 5.11 -11.96 4.77
N ILE A 63 4.06 -12.33 5.49
CA ILE A 63 3.42 -13.63 5.28
C ILE A 63 2.64 -13.48 3.97
N ILE A 64 3.26 -13.90 2.86
CA ILE A 64 2.59 -14.02 1.58
C ILE A 64 1.68 -15.25 1.70
N PHE A 65 0.37 -15.04 1.74
CA PHE A 65 -0.58 -16.13 1.52
C PHE A 65 -0.52 -16.50 0.04
N GLU A 66 0.31 -17.48 -0.31
CA GLU A 66 0.17 -18.23 -1.55
C GLU A 66 -0.90 -19.31 -1.35
N LYS A 67 -1.80 -19.43 -2.32
CA LYS A 67 -2.93 -20.36 -2.32
C LYS A 67 -2.56 -21.62 -3.10
#